data_AF-A0AA39QCK4-F1
#
_entry.id   AF-A0AA39QCK4-F1
#
_cell.length_a   1.000
_cell.length_b   1.000
_cell.length_c   1.000
_cell.angle_alpha   90.00
_cell.angle_beta   90.00
_cell.angle_gamma   90.00
#
_symmetry.space_group_name_H-M   'P 1'
#
loop_
_entity.id
_entity.type
_entity.pdbx_description
1 polymer ?
#
loop_
_entity_poly.entity_id
_entity_poly.type
_entity_poly.pdbx_seq_one_letter_code
_entity_poly.pdbx_strand_id
1 'polypeptide(L)'
;MAMSLQFAPVARLLLVLLCANSLLVALFDLGPALALPPTRAQPYRAVTHALFLPDSPSLLLALLILVQTAPPLERRLSSRHLAALLLLLAPLGPVALAAACVYTHALLVPPAYSYSLGIVTLTPHAPTWVLAVLGVLGAVLYRSPLPASPAQALSPPAPARVPAPSPSPAPTTSSMREWVTQLTPATPGVRAPPEEEITQVTTMFPDLPREAVVGALQRSTNVTAAVDTLLSGS
;
A
#
# COMPACT_ATOMS: atom_id res chain seq x y z
N MET A 1 -35.05 -8.18 -2.99
CA MET A 1 -35.19 -6.99 -2.12
C MET A 1 -34.15 -5.96 -2.55
N ALA A 2 -34.44 -5.22 -3.63
CA ALA A 2 -33.53 -4.19 -4.14
C ALA A 2 -33.75 -2.92 -3.31
N MET A 3 -32.87 -2.66 -2.35
CA MET A 3 -32.90 -1.40 -1.61
C MET A 3 -32.58 -0.26 -2.58
N SER A 4 -33.58 0.54 -2.96
CA SER A 4 -33.37 1.67 -3.86
C SER A 4 -32.45 2.68 -3.17
N LEU A 5 -31.27 2.89 -3.77
CA LEU A 5 -30.33 3.91 -3.36
C LEU A 5 -30.84 5.33 -3.70
N GLN A 6 -32.12 5.50 -4.07
CA GLN A 6 -32.67 6.70 -4.74
C GLN A 6 -32.51 8.01 -3.97
N PHE A 7 -32.17 7.98 -2.68
CA PHE A 7 -32.14 9.15 -1.81
C PHE A 7 -30.77 9.46 -1.18
N ALA A 8 -29.66 8.95 -1.75
CA ALA A 8 -28.32 9.14 -1.20
C ALA A 8 -27.30 9.55 -2.29
N PRO A 9 -27.38 10.78 -2.83
CA PRO A 9 -26.51 11.23 -3.92
C PRO A 9 -25.02 11.31 -3.51
N VAL A 10 -24.71 11.75 -2.28
CA VAL A 10 -23.30 11.89 -1.85
C VAL A 10 -22.68 10.52 -1.58
N ALA A 11 -23.41 9.60 -0.95
CA ALA A 11 -22.94 8.24 -0.75
C ALA A 11 -22.63 7.54 -2.09
N ARG A 12 -23.50 7.73 -3.10
CA ARG A 12 -23.26 7.20 -4.45
C ARG A 12 -22.03 7.80 -5.09
N LEU A 13 -21.89 9.13 -5.05
CA LEU A 13 -20.75 9.82 -5.64
C LEU A 13 -19.45 9.35 -4.99
N LEU A 14 -19.43 9.24 -3.65
CA LEU A 14 -18.30 8.73 -2.89
C LEU A 14 -17.92 7.30 -3.31
N LEU A 15 -18.90 6.40 -3.42
CA LEU A 15 -18.65 5.01 -3.83
C LEU A 15 -18.11 4.93 -5.27
N VAL A 16 -18.70 5.68 -6.20
CA VAL A 16 -18.24 5.73 -7.60
C VAL A 16 -16.84 6.30 -7.68
N LEU A 17 -16.55 7.38 -6.94
CA LEU A 17 -15.24 8.02 -6.93
C LEU A 17 -14.17 7.10 -6.33
N LEU A 18 -14.46 6.40 -5.24
CA LEU A 18 -13.53 5.45 -4.63
C LEU A 18 -13.25 4.26 -5.56
N CYS A 19 -14.29 3.73 -6.21
CA CYS A 19 -14.16 2.62 -7.16
C CYS A 19 -13.38 3.04 -8.42
N ALA A 20 -13.68 4.22 -8.98
CA ALA A 20 -12.96 4.77 -10.12
C ALA A 20 -11.48 5.05 -9.77
N ASN A 21 -11.20 5.60 -8.59
CA ASN A 21 -9.83 5.83 -8.14
C ASN A 21 -9.05 4.52 -8.00
N SER A 22 -9.67 3.48 -7.41
CA SER A 22 -9.09 2.15 -7.32
C SER A 22 -8.76 1.57 -8.69
N LEU A 23 -9.68 1.71 -9.66
CA LEU A 23 -9.50 1.20 -11.01
C LEU A 23 -8.38 1.93 -11.74
N LEU A 24 -8.30 3.26 -11.61
CA LEU A 24 -7.21 4.07 -12.21
C LEU A 24 -5.86 3.68 -11.63
N VAL A 25 -5.76 3.51 -10.31
CA VAL A 25 -4.52 3.07 -9.65
C VAL A 25 -4.09 1.71 -10.18
N ALA A 26 -5.01 0.76 -10.31
CA ALA A 26 -4.73 -0.59 -10.82
C ALA A 26 -4.34 -0.60 -12.31
N LEU A 27 -4.97 0.26 -13.13
CA LEU A 27 -4.71 0.34 -14.58
C LEU A 27 -3.37 0.99 -14.91
N PHE A 28 -3.01 2.05 -14.18
CA PHE A 28 -1.84 2.87 -14.48
C PHE A 28 -0.63 2.57 -13.60
N ASP A 29 -0.72 1.58 -12.71
CA ASP A 29 0.30 1.20 -11.73
C ASP A 29 0.87 2.43 -10.99
N LEU A 30 -0.03 3.31 -10.54
CA LEU A 30 0.35 4.58 -9.90
C LEU A 30 0.84 4.42 -8.45
N GLY A 31 0.93 3.17 -7.97
CA GLY A 31 1.33 2.85 -6.60
C GLY A 31 2.63 3.56 -6.16
N PRO A 32 3.73 3.50 -6.94
CA PRO A 32 4.97 4.16 -6.57
C PRO A 32 4.87 5.69 -6.55
N ALA A 33 4.10 6.27 -7.47
CA ALA A 33 3.94 7.73 -7.57
C ALA A 33 3.08 8.29 -6.42
N LEU A 34 2.11 7.52 -5.95
CA LEU A 34 1.17 7.89 -4.88
C LEU A 34 1.71 7.62 -3.47
N ALA A 35 2.69 6.72 -3.33
CA ALA A 35 3.35 6.42 -2.06
C ALA A 35 4.23 7.58 -1.53
N LEU A 36 4.52 8.59 -2.36
CA LEU A 36 5.32 9.74 -1.97
C LEU A 36 4.56 10.62 -0.97
N PRO A 37 5.21 11.08 0.12
CA PRO A 37 4.57 11.90 1.13
C PRO A 37 4.05 13.23 0.55
N PRO A 38 2.94 13.76 1.07
CA PRO A 38 2.36 14.99 0.57
C PRO A 38 3.32 16.17 0.82
N THR A 39 3.65 16.89 -0.24
CA THR A 39 4.42 18.13 -0.17
C THR A 39 3.49 19.33 -0.07
N ARG A 40 3.89 20.39 0.65
CA ARG A 40 3.07 21.61 0.83
C ARG A 40 2.64 22.26 -0.49
N ALA A 41 3.41 22.06 -1.56
CA ALA A 41 3.14 22.62 -2.87
C ALA A 41 2.05 21.86 -3.65
N GLN A 42 1.61 20.67 -3.20
CA GLN A 42 0.73 19.79 -3.96
C GLN A 42 -0.40 19.24 -3.07
N PRO A 43 -1.40 20.07 -2.72
CA PRO A 43 -2.48 19.66 -1.81
C PRO A 43 -3.36 18.55 -2.39
N TYR A 44 -3.44 18.44 -3.72
CA TYR A 44 -4.15 17.34 -4.38
C TYR A 44 -3.58 15.97 -4.01
N ARG A 45 -2.27 15.88 -3.69
CA ARG A 45 -1.65 14.62 -3.24
C ARG A 45 -2.19 14.14 -1.90
N ALA A 46 -2.53 15.06 -0.98
CA ALA A 46 -3.14 14.67 0.29
C ALA A 46 -4.51 14.00 0.07
N VAL A 47 -5.28 14.49 -0.91
CA VAL A 47 -6.57 13.93 -1.28
C VAL A 47 -6.41 12.58 -1.98
N THR A 48 -5.46 12.44 -2.91
CA THR A 48 -5.24 11.15 -3.57
C THR A 48 -4.67 10.11 -2.61
N HIS A 49 -3.80 10.52 -1.69
CA HIS A 49 -3.24 9.67 -0.65
C HIS A 49 -4.30 9.23 0.38
N ALA A 50 -5.35 10.03 0.56
CA ALA A 50 -6.50 9.66 1.38
C ALA A 50 -7.40 8.59 0.73
N LEU A 51 -7.43 8.55 -0.59
CA LEU A 51 -8.26 7.63 -1.37
C LEU A 51 -7.47 6.40 -1.83
N PHE A 52 -6.17 6.35 -1.55
CA PHE A 52 -5.29 5.25 -1.91
C PHE A 52 -5.24 4.22 -0.76
N LEU A 53 -5.81 3.04 -1.01
CA LEU A 53 -5.51 1.84 -0.24
C LEU A 53 -4.68 0.92 -1.14
N PRO A 54 -3.43 0.59 -0.77
CA PRO A 54 -2.58 -0.27 -1.59
C PRO A 54 -3.13 -1.70 -1.68
N ASP A 55 -3.88 -2.14 -0.67
CA ASP A 55 -4.34 -3.52 -0.58
C ASP A 55 -5.79 -3.67 -1.08
N SER A 56 -5.99 -4.59 -2.03
CA SER A 56 -7.32 -5.02 -2.49
C SER A 56 -8.31 -5.39 -1.36
N PRO A 57 -7.93 -6.18 -0.33
CA PRO A 57 -8.88 -6.57 0.72
C PRO A 57 -9.28 -5.42 1.65
N SER A 58 -8.38 -4.48 1.95
CA SER A 58 -8.70 -3.33 2.80
C SER A 58 -9.65 -2.37 2.08
N LEU A 59 -9.48 -2.22 0.76
CA LEU A 59 -10.38 -1.46 -0.10
C LEU A 59 -11.78 -2.09 -0.16
N LEU A 60 -11.85 -3.42 -0.32
CA LEU A 60 -13.12 -4.15 -0.30
C LEU A 60 -13.84 -3.96 1.03
N LEU A 61 -13.14 -4.12 2.16
CA LEU A 61 -13.71 -3.91 3.50
C LEU A 61 -14.19 -2.47 3.68
N ALA A 62 -13.39 -1.48 3.28
CA ALA A 62 -13.77 -0.07 3.36
C ALA A 62 -15.03 0.22 2.52
N LEU A 63 -15.10 -0.28 1.29
CA LEU A 63 -16.30 -0.18 0.43
C LEU A 63 -17.52 -0.83 1.08
N LEU A 64 -17.36 -2.05 1.63
CA LEU A 64 -18.45 -2.80 2.22
C LEU A 64 -19.00 -2.07 3.46
N ILE A 65 -18.13 -1.57 4.33
CA ILE A 65 -18.52 -0.73 5.47
C ILE A 65 -19.27 0.52 4.98
N LEU A 66 -18.72 1.23 4.00
CA LEU A 66 -19.28 2.47 3.47
C LEU A 66 -20.65 2.26 2.83
N VAL A 67 -20.84 1.17 2.08
CA VAL A 67 -22.13 0.80 1.48
C VAL A 67 -23.20 0.57 2.56
N GLN A 68 -22.83 -0.01 3.69
CA GLN A 68 -23.77 -0.30 4.78
C GLN A 68 -24.07 0.94 5.63
N THR A 69 -23.07 1.78 5.91
CA THR A 69 -23.21 2.91 6.85
C THR A 69 -23.57 4.24 6.17
N ALA A 70 -23.15 4.49 4.92
CA ALA A 70 -23.33 5.80 4.31
C ALA A 70 -24.80 6.13 3.96
N PRO A 71 -25.63 5.23 3.40
CA PRO A 71 -27.03 5.52 3.13
C PRO A 71 -27.87 5.90 4.36
N PRO A 72 -27.82 5.16 5.50
CA PRO A 72 -28.54 5.57 6.69
C PRO A 72 -27.99 6.87 7.29
N LEU A 73 -26.67 7.12 7.18
CA LEU A 73 -26.08 8.38 7.60
C LEU A 73 -26.59 9.55 6.77
N GLU A 74 -26.65 9.46 5.43
CA GLU A 74 -27.13 10.54 4.56
C GLU A 74 -28.63 10.84 4.74
N ARG A 75 -29.41 9.86 5.21
CA ARG A 75 -30.82 10.10 5.54
C ARG A 75 -30.99 10.85 6.86
N ARG A 76 -30.07 10.69 7.81
CA ARG A 76 -30.15 11.34 9.14
C ARG A 76 -29.38 12.65 9.19
N LEU A 77 -28.21 12.69 8.57
CA LEU A 77 -27.39 13.88 8.37
C LEU A 77 -27.79 14.48 7.03
N SER A 78 -28.10 15.78 6.98
CA SER A 78 -28.24 16.47 5.70
C SER A 78 -27.02 16.20 4.82
N SER A 79 -27.25 15.96 3.52
CA SER A 79 -26.20 15.67 2.52
C SER A 79 -25.02 16.67 2.58
N ARG A 80 -25.30 17.94 2.91
CA ARG A 80 -24.28 18.99 3.11
C ARG A 80 -23.36 18.72 4.31
N HIS A 81 -23.93 18.28 5.44
CA HIS A 81 -23.17 17.98 6.65
C HIS A 81 -22.32 16.72 6.47
N LEU A 82 -22.88 15.72 5.79
CA LEU A 82 -22.14 14.50 5.46
C LEU A 82 -20.98 14.82 4.51
N ALA A 83 -21.20 15.61 3.46
CA ALA A 83 -20.13 16.04 2.55
C ALA A 83 -19.04 16.83 3.28
N ALA A 84 -19.40 17.75 4.17
CA ALA A 84 -18.43 18.51 4.98
C ALA A 84 -17.61 17.60 5.90
N LEU A 85 -18.27 16.63 6.54
CA LEU A 85 -17.61 15.64 7.40
C LEU A 85 -16.62 14.79 6.61
N LEU A 86 -17.02 14.27 5.44
CA LEU A 86 -16.13 13.50 4.56
C LEU A 86 -14.94 14.33 4.08
N LEU A 87 -15.16 15.59 3.73
CA LEU A 87 -14.11 16.49 3.24
C LEU A 87 -13.10 16.82 4.35
N LEU A 88 -13.57 16.93 5.59
CA LEU A 88 -12.72 17.16 6.77
C LEU A 88 -11.93 15.90 7.17
N LEU A 89 -12.52 14.71 7.00
CA LEU A 89 -11.87 13.43 7.33
C LEU A 89 -11.01 12.86 6.22
N ALA A 90 -11.19 13.31 4.97
CA ALA A 90 -10.37 12.90 3.84
C ALA A 90 -8.87 12.89 4.17
N PRO A 91 -8.22 13.98 4.65
CA PRO A 91 -6.78 13.97 4.90
C PRO A 91 -6.29 12.95 5.94
N LEU A 92 -7.16 12.43 6.81
CA LEU A 92 -6.79 11.36 7.77
C LEU A 92 -6.73 9.99 7.11
N GLY A 93 -7.25 9.85 5.90
CA GLY A 93 -7.22 8.63 5.12
C GLY A 93 -8.46 7.75 5.26
N PRO A 94 -8.47 6.61 4.57
CA PRO A 94 -9.68 5.82 4.36
C PRO A 94 -10.10 5.06 5.61
N VAL A 95 -9.14 4.67 6.45
CA VAL A 95 -9.39 4.02 7.74
C VAL A 95 -10.09 4.97 8.70
N ALA A 96 -9.65 6.23 8.75
CA ALA A 96 -10.27 7.24 9.59
C ALA A 96 -11.68 7.60 9.10
N LEU A 97 -11.89 7.66 7.78
CA LEU A 97 -13.21 7.83 7.18
C LEU A 97 -14.15 6.68 7.57
N ALA A 98 -13.71 5.43 7.42
CA ALA A 98 -14.51 4.26 7.79
C ALA A 98 -14.84 4.27 9.30
N ALA A 99 -13.84 4.54 10.15
CA ALA A 99 -14.03 4.61 11.60
C ALA A 99 -15.00 5.73 12.00
N ALA A 100 -14.88 6.92 11.41
CA ALA A 100 -15.78 8.04 11.68
C ALA A 100 -17.21 7.75 11.19
N CYS A 101 -17.38 7.10 10.04
CA CYS A 101 -18.70 6.65 9.57
C CYS A 101 -19.33 5.64 10.53
N VAL A 102 -18.57 4.65 11.00
CA VAL A 102 -19.09 3.65 11.96
C VAL A 102 -19.43 4.32 13.29
N TYR A 103 -18.57 5.21 13.77
CA TYR A 103 -18.78 5.94 15.02
C TYR A 103 -20.03 6.83 14.97
N THR A 104 -20.18 7.63 13.91
CA THR A 104 -21.37 8.45 13.71
C THR A 104 -22.63 7.60 13.55
N HIS A 105 -22.55 6.47 12.84
CA HIS A 105 -23.67 5.55 12.71
C HIS A 105 -24.10 4.96 14.07
N ALA A 106 -23.15 4.57 14.90
CA ALA A 106 -23.41 4.05 16.25
C ALA A 106 -24.05 5.10 17.18
N LEU A 107 -23.70 6.37 17.02
CA LEU A 107 -24.32 7.46 17.81
C LEU A 107 -25.73 7.81 17.35
N LEU A 108 -25.99 7.77 16.03
CA LEU A 108 -27.25 8.27 15.48
C LEU A 108 -28.36 7.22 15.44
N VAL A 109 -28.04 5.93 15.41
CA VAL A 109 -29.02 4.85 15.31
C VAL A 109 -29.28 4.27 16.70
N PRO A 110 -30.40 4.59 17.37
CA PRO A 110 -30.73 3.95 18.63
C PRO A 110 -30.89 2.43 18.42
N PRO A 111 -30.45 1.59 19.38
CA PRO A 111 -30.50 0.14 19.26
C PRO A 111 -31.96 -0.32 19.23
N ALA A 112 -32.49 -0.54 18.03
CA ALA A 112 -33.90 -0.90 17.84
C ALA A 112 -34.18 -2.39 18.13
N TYR A 113 -33.16 -3.24 18.12
CA TYR A 113 -33.31 -4.69 18.24
C TYR A 113 -32.16 -5.30 19.04
N SER A 114 -32.44 -5.94 20.16
CA SER A 114 -31.51 -6.83 20.84
C SER A 114 -31.67 -8.25 20.31
N TYR A 115 -30.63 -8.81 19.70
CA TYR A 115 -30.63 -10.21 19.29
C TYR A 115 -29.92 -11.03 20.37
N SER A 116 -30.60 -12.02 20.95
CA SER A 116 -29.94 -12.98 21.84
C SER A 116 -29.59 -14.24 21.07
N LEU A 117 -28.30 -14.51 20.89
CA LEU A 117 -27.80 -15.78 20.37
C LEU A 117 -27.38 -16.64 21.57
N GLY A 118 -28.37 -17.35 22.13
CA GLY A 118 -28.20 -18.19 23.30
C GLY A 118 -27.84 -17.38 24.55
N ILE A 119 -26.53 -17.33 24.87
CA ILE A 119 -25.98 -16.70 26.08
C ILE A 119 -25.43 -15.29 25.79
N VAL A 120 -25.24 -14.93 24.50
CA VAL A 120 -24.67 -13.64 24.11
C VAL A 120 -25.75 -12.75 23.50
N THR A 121 -26.02 -11.62 24.16
CA THR A 121 -26.82 -10.55 23.57
C THR A 121 -25.98 -9.77 22.58
N LEU A 122 -26.17 -10.04 21.29
CA LEU A 122 -25.55 -9.28 20.21
C LEU A 122 -26.39 -8.02 19.96
N THR A 123 -25.83 -6.90 20.38
CA THR A 123 -26.28 -5.55 20.03
C THR A 123 -26.29 -5.42 18.50
N PRO A 124 -27.24 -4.71 17.88
CA PRO A 124 -27.34 -4.64 16.42
C PRO A 124 -26.13 -3.94 15.78
N HIS A 125 -25.32 -3.25 16.59
CA HIS A 125 -24.05 -2.64 16.19
C HIS A 125 -22.87 -3.60 16.22
N ALA A 126 -23.01 -4.80 16.79
CA ALA A 126 -21.93 -5.78 16.88
C ALA A 126 -21.28 -6.10 15.52
N PRO A 127 -22.02 -6.39 14.43
CA PRO A 127 -21.38 -6.66 13.14
C PRO A 127 -20.62 -5.44 12.60
N THR A 128 -21.13 -4.22 12.77
CA THR A 128 -20.43 -3.00 12.35
C THR A 128 -19.15 -2.76 13.15
N TRP A 129 -19.16 -3.02 14.47
CA TRP A 129 -17.95 -2.90 15.29
C TRP A 129 -16.93 -3.98 14.94
N VAL A 130 -17.36 -5.21 14.69
CA VAL A 130 -16.46 -6.29 14.25
C VAL A 130 -15.80 -5.94 12.92
N LEU A 131 -16.56 -5.44 11.93
CA LEU A 131 -16.00 -4.99 10.65
C LEU A 131 -15.05 -3.81 10.82
N ALA A 132 -15.37 -2.85 11.67
CA ALA A 132 -14.50 -1.70 11.95
C ALA A 132 -13.20 -2.12 12.62
N VAL A 133 -13.27 -2.97 13.64
CA VAL A 133 -12.09 -3.52 14.32
C VAL A 133 -11.27 -4.36 13.37
N LEU A 134 -11.90 -5.20 12.54
CA LEU A 134 -11.19 -6.01 11.54
C LEU A 134 -10.52 -5.14 10.47
N GLY A 135 -11.17 -4.06 10.03
CA GLY A 135 -10.60 -3.10 9.08
C GLY A 135 -9.42 -2.33 9.66
N VAL A 136 -9.53 -1.86 10.90
CA VAL A 136 -8.44 -1.16 11.61
C VAL A 136 -7.30 -2.12 11.90
N LEU A 137 -7.59 -3.33 12.40
CA LEU A 137 -6.60 -4.34 12.69
C LEU A 137 -5.90 -4.80 11.41
N GLY A 138 -6.64 -5.00 10.33
CA GLY A 138 -6.09 -5.24 9.00
C GLY A 138 -5.15 -4.12 8.59
N ALA A 139 -5.60 -2.86 8.65
CA ALA A 139 -4.74 -1.73 8.31
C ALA A 139 -3.48 -1.61 9.20
N VAL A 140 -3.58 -1.92 10.50
CA VAL A 140 -2.46 -1.88 11.43
C VAL A 140 -1.48 -3.03 11.19
N LEU A 141 -1.98 -4.26 11.02
CA LEU A 141 -1.16 -5.45 10.78
C LEU A 141 -0.52 -5.42 9.39
N TYR A 142 -1.21 -4.90 8.36
CA TYR A 142 -0.65 -4.79 7.02
C TYR A 142 0.30 -3.59 6.85
N ARG A 143 0.25 -2.60 7.76
CA ARG A 143 1.28 -1.54 7.83
C ARG A 143 2.60 -2.02 8.44
N SER A 144 2.75 -3.33 8.69
CA SER A 144 4.05 -3.93 8.99
C SER A 144 5.08 -3.40 7.99
N PRO A 145 6.16 -2.74 8.46
CA PRO A 145 7.25 -2.37 7.57
C PRO A 145 7.74 -3.68 6.93
N LEU A 146 7.71 -3.74 5.59
CA LEU A 146 8.35 -4.80 4.84
C LEU A 146 9.71 -5.09 5.50
N PRO A 147 10.05 -6.36 5.79
CA PRO A 147 11.36 -6.69 6.33
C PRO A 147 12.38 -6.01 5.42
N ALA A 148 13.19 -5.12 6.00
CA ALA A 148 14.18 -4.36 5.26
C ALA A 148 14.94 -5.35 4.39
N SER A 149 14.87 -5.17 3.07
CA SER A 149 15.61 -6.01 2.14
C SER A 149 17.05 -6.12 2.65
N PRO A 150 17.66 -7.31 2.72
CA PRO A 150 18.99 -7.51 3.32
C PRO A 150 20.07 -6.60 2.71
N ALA A 151 19.80 -6.02 1.53
CA ALA A 151 20.61 -4.96 0.92
C ALA A 151 20.74 -3.67 1.76
N GLN A 152 19.76 -3.31 2.60
CA GLN A 152 19.86 -2.14 3.49
C GLN A 152 20.60 -2.42 4.80
N ALA A 153 20.73 -3.69 5.20
CA ALA A 153 21.44 -4.07 6.42
C ALA A 153 22.97 -3.96 6.30
N LEU A 154 23.51 -3.85 5.07
CA LEU A 154 24.95 -3.68 4.83
C LEU A 154 25.41 -2.22 4.68
N SER A 155 24.56 -1.22 4.91
CA SER A 155 25.06 0.15 5.05
C SER A 155 25.79 0.27 6.41
N PRO A 156 27.10 0.59 6.42
CA PRO A 156 27.87 0.66 7.67
C PRO A 156 27.34 1.79 8.56
N PRO A 157 27.36 1.62 9.90
CA PRO A 157 26.93 2.65 10.83
C PRO A 157 27.81 3.89 10.66
N ALA A 158 27.18 5.03 10.38
CA ALA A 158 27.87 6.31 10.35
C ALA A 158 28.61 6.55 11.68
N PRO A 159 29.88 7.00 11.67
CA PRO A 159 30.65 7.19 12.89
C PRO A 159 29.99 8.23 13.80
N ALA A 160 29.96 7.92 15.09
CA ALA A 160 29.42 8.74 16.16
C ALA A 160 29.98 10.18 16.09
N ARG A 161 29.08 11.14 16.03
CA ARG A 161 29.37 12.57 15.90
C ARG A 161 29.89 13.10 17.24
N VAL A 162 31.18 13.46 17.29
CA VAL A 162 31.79 14.25 18.37
C VAL A 162 31.15 15.66 18.39
N PRO A 163 30.79 16.24 19.56
CA PRO A 163 30.20 17.56 19.62
C PRO A 163 31.29 18.65 19.75
N ALA A 164 31.36 19.56 18.78
CA ALA A 164 32.05 20.87 18.89
C ALA A 164 31.55 21.82 17.76
N PRO A 165 31.65 23.16 17.90
CA PRO A 165 30.52 24.08 17.89
C PRO A 165 30.19 24.72 16.52
N SER A 166 28.92 25.11 16.37
CA SER A 166 28.37 25.97 15.30
C SER A 166 29.04 27.38 15.32
N PRO A 167 29.13 28.13 14.19
CA PRO A 167 27.97 28.57 13.38
C PRO A 167 28.10 28.47 11.83
N SER A 168 26.92 28.47 11.18
CA SER A 168 26.53 28.56 9.74
C SER A 168 27.41 29.38 8.76
N PRO A 169 27.17 29.32 7.42
CA PRO A 169 26.14 28.60 6.65
C PRO A 169 26.66 27.76 5.44
N ALA A 170 25.85 26.82 4.94
CA ALA A 170 25.98 26.18 3.62
C ALA A 170 25.72 27.20 2.47
N PRO A 171 25.93 26.95 1.16
CA PRO A 171 26.04 25.65 0.47
C PRO A 171 27.05 25.58 -0.71
N THR A 172 27.47 24.37 -1.12
CA THR A 172 27.73 23.92 -2.52
C THR A 172 28.71 22.74 -2.53
N THR A 173 28.21 21.52 -2.38
CA THR A 173 28.97 20.34 -2.80
C THR A 173 28.00 19.28 -3.26
N SER A 174 28.00 18.97 -4.57
CA SER A 174 27.99 17.59 -5.08
C SER A 174 27.66 17.49 -6.59
N SER A 175 28.13 18.41 -7.43
CA SER A 175 28.26 18.13 -8.87
C SER A 175 29.40 17.14 -9.14
N MET A 176 30.43 17.12 -8.27
CA MET A 176 31.59 16.25 -8.44
C MET A 176 31.29 14.75 -8.21
N ARG A 177 30.34 14.39 -7.33
CA ARG A 177 29.95 12.97 -7.15
C ARG A 177 29.09 12.45 -8.30
N GLU A 178 28.27 13.31 -8.90
CA GLU A 178 27.42 12.92 -10.03
C GLU A 178 28.25 12.73 -11.30
N TRP A 179 29.27 13.57 -11.51
CA TRP A 179 30.29 13.35 -12.55
C TRP A 179 31.14 12.09 -12.30
N VAL A 180 31.53 11.80 -11.06
CA VAL A 180 32.29 10.57 -10.73
C VAL A 180 31.43 9.31 -10.89
N THR A 181 30.12 9.40 -10.67
CA THR A 181 29.18 8.30 -10.89
C THR A 181 28.93 8.07 -12.38
N GLN A 182 28.93 9.12 -13.21
CA GLN A 182 28.86 8.98 -14.68
C GLN A 182 30.18 8.47 -15.31
N LEU A 183 31.32 8.70 -14.66
CA LEU A 183 32.63 8.24 -15.13
C LEU A 183 33.00 6.81 -14.70
N THR A 184 32.17 6.17 -13.88
CA THR A 184 32.33 4.76 -13.52
C THR A 184 31.33 3.94 -14.34
N PRO A 185 31.69 3.43 -15.53
CA PRO A 185 30.86 2.42 -16.16
C PRO A 185 30.80 1.23 -15.22
N ALA A 186 29.63 0.98 -14.64
CA ALA A 186 29.31 -0.32 -14.08
C ALA A 186 29.71 -1.35 -15.13
N THR A 187 30.65 -2.24 -14.79
CA THR A 187 31.13 -3.28 -15.69
C THR A 187 29.91 -4.01 -16.25
N PRO A 188 29.63 -3.91 -17.57
CA PRO A 188 28.48 -4.57 -18.15
C PRO A 188 28.76 -6.07 -18.11
N GLY A 189 27.92 -6.83 -17.41
CA GLY A 189 27.92 -8.29 -17.54
C GLY A 189 27.90 -9.12 -16.27
N VAL A 190 27.80 -8.54 -15.06
CA VAL A 190 27.61 -9.37 -13.85
C VAL A 190 26.20 -9.13 -13.30
N ARG A 191 25.21 -9.71 -13.99
CA ARG A 191 23.85 -9.86 -13.45
C ARG A 191 23.95 -10.84 -12.29
N ALA A 192 23.59 -10.43 -11.08
CA ALA A 192 23.38 -11.36 -9.97
C ALA A 192 22.13 -12.20 -10.28
N PRO A 193 22.23 -13.51 -10.58
CA PRO A 193 21.08 -14.31 -10.97
C PRO A 193 20.13 -14.49 -9.77
N PRO A 194 18.81 -14.32 -9.93
CA PRO A 194 17.85 -14.58 -8.86
C PRO A 194 17.82 -16.09 -8.51
N GLU A 195 17.57 -16.42 -7.24
CA GLU A 195 17.61 -17.81 -6.76
C GLU A 195 16.60 -18.74 -7.43
N GLU A 196 15.50 -18.18 -7.94
CA GLU A 196 14.48 -18.90 -8.71
C GLU A 196 15.05 -19.46 -10.03
N GLU A 197 15.84 -18.66 -10.76
CA GLU A 197 16.49 -19.07 -12.01
C GLU A 197 17.53 -20.17 -11.73
N ILE A 198 18.29 -20.05 -10.63
CA ILE A 198 19.28 -21.05 -10.22
C ILE A 198 18.59 -22.38 -9.91
N THR A 199 17.49 -22.35 -9.14
CA THR A 199 16.73 -23.54 -8.75
C THR A 199 16.12 -24.23 -9.97
N GLN A 200 15.58 -23.45 -10.91
CA GLN A 200 15.00 -23.97 -12.14
C GLN A 200 16.03 -24.69 -13.00
N VAL A 201 17.20 -24.08 -13.25
CA VAL A 201 18.25 -24.71 -14.08
C VAL A 201 18.89 -25.90 -13.37
N THR A 202 19.08 -25.83 -12.05
CA THR A 202 19.60 -26.96 -11.26
C THR A 202 18.67 -28.18 -11.33
N THR A 203 17.36 -27.96 -11.40
CA THR A 203 16.38 -29.06 -11.57
C THR A 203 16.48 -29.71 -12.95
N MET A 204 16.88 -28.96 -13.99
CA MET A 204 17.09 -29.49 -15.34
C MET A 204 18.42 -30.26 -15.49
N PHE A 205 19.42 -29.92 -14.66
CA PHE A 205 20.76 -30.51 -14.69
C PHE A 205 21.21 -30.93 -13.27
N PRO A 206 20.63 -32.01 -12.72
CA PRO A 206 20.92 -32.45 -11.35
C PRO A 206 22.37 -32.92 -11.15
N ASP A 207 23.05 -33.30 -12.22
CA ASP A 207 24.43 -33.81 -12.19
C ASP A 207 25.48 -32.68 -12.31
N LEU A 208 25.07 -31.44 -12.58
CA LEU A 208 25.99 -30.30 -12.70
C LEU A 208 26.19 -29.57 -11.37
N PRO A 209 27.43 -29.18 -11.02
CA PRO A 209 27.71 -28.41 -9.82
C PRO A 209 27.09 -27.01 -9.92
N ARG A 210 26.54 -26.50 -8.80
CA ARG A 210 25.80 -25.23 -8.74
C ARG A 210 26.63 -24.04 -9.23
N GLU A 211 27.95 -24.07 -9.04
CA GLU A 211 28.88 -23.04 -9.48
C GLU A 211 28.93 -22.92 -11.00
N ALA A 212 28.83 -24.05 -11.73
CA ALA A 212 28.78 -24.05 -13.19
C ALA A 212 27.46 -23.45 -13.69
N VAL A 213 26.34 -23.76 -13.03
CA VAL A 213 25.02 -23.18 -13.32
C VAL A 213 25.01 -21.67 -13.08
N VAL A 214 25.54 -21.21 -11.95
CA VAL A 214 25.64 -19.78 -11.62
C VAL A 214 26.57 -19.06 -12.60
N GLY A 215 27.70 -19.68 -12.97
CA GLY A 215 28.63 -19.13 -13.95
C GLY A 215 28.02 -18.99 -15.35
N ALA A 216 27.18 -19.96 -15.77
CA ALA A 216 26.44 -19.86 -17.03
C ALA A 216 25.38 -18.76 -16.98
N LEU A 217 24.60 -18.69 -15.90
CA LEU A 217 23.59 -17.66 -15.69
C LEU A 217 24.17 -16.24 -15.64
N GLN A 218 25.36 -16.07 -15.04
CA GLN A 218 26.05 -14.77 -15.00
C GLN A 218 26.53 -14.30 -16.38
N ARG A 219 26.88 -15.23 -17.28
CA ARG A 219 27.33 -14.91 -18.65
C ARG A 219 26.17 -14.76 -19.64
N SER A 220 25.00 -15.29 -19.30
CA SER A 220 23.83 -15.33 -20.17
C SER A 220 22.80 -14.26 -19.77
N THR A 221 22.12 -13.68 -20.75
CA THR A 221 21.07 -12.68 -20.46
C THR A 221 19.79 -13.33 -19.91
N ASN A 222 19.50 -14.58 -20.27
CA ASN A 222 18.26 -15.32 -19.95
C ASN A 222 18.53 -16.81 -19.71
N VAL A 223 17.61 -17.47 -19.00
CA VAL A 223 17.65 -18.93 -18.69
C VAL A 223 17.87 -19.79 -19.93
N THR A 224 17.16 -19.50 -21.04
CA THR A 224 17.31 -20.25 -22.30
C THR A 224 18.74 -20.20 -22.86
N ALA A 225 19.39 -19.04 -22.79
CA ALA A 225 20.76 -18.87 -23.24
C ALA A 225 21.77 -19.52 -22.27
N ALA A 226 21.46 -19.56 -20.98
CA ALA A 226 22.25 -20.29 -19.98
C ALA A 226 22.25 -21.80 -20.28
N VAL A 227 21.08 -22.37 -20.58
CA VAL A 227 20.93 -23.78 -20.94
C VAL A 227 21.71 -24.10 -22.21
N ASP A 228 21.63 -23.26 -23.23
CA ASP A 228 22.38 -23.45 -24.49
C ASP A 228 23.90 -23.39 -24.27
N THR A 229 24.35 -22.52 -23.36
CA THR A 229 25.76 -22.44 -22.94
C THR A 229 26.23 -23.67 -22.16
N LEU A 230 25.36 -24.24 -21.32
CA LEU A 230 25.64 -25.47 -20.57
C LEU A 230 25.70 -26.70 -21.49
N LEU A 231 24.79 -26.79 -22.46
CA LEU A 231 24.76 -27.86 -23.45
C LEU A 231 25.92 -27.80 -24.44
N SER A 232 26.37 -26.59 -24.80
CA SER A 232 27.54 -26.38 -25.67
C SER A 232 28.87 -26.61 -24.96
N GLY A 233 28.88 -26.63 -23.62
CA GLY A 233 30.06 -26.74 -22.78
C GLY A 233 30.31 -28.13 -22.17
N SER A 234 29.40 -29.08 -22.35
CA SER A 234 29.51 -30.49 -21.94
C SER A 234 30.02 -31.38 -23.07
#